data_AF-A0A847YYL5-F1
#
_entry.id   AF-A0A847YYL5-F1
#
_cell.length_a   1.000
_cell.length_b   1.000
_cell.length_c   1.000
_cell.angle_alpha   90.00
_cell.angle_beta   90.00
_cell.angle_gamma   90.00
#
_symmetry.space_group_name_H-M   'P 1'
#
loop_
_entity.id
_entity.type
_entity.pdbx_description
1 polymer ?
#
loop_
_entity_poly.entity_id
_entity_poly.type
_entity_poly.pdbx_seq_one_letter_code
_entity_poly.pdbx_strand_id
1 'polypeptide(L)'
;MPKFKDYFNQMFKEHQELFFRFKLLNDDYGKDRQKYKAEFDEIGGQVVAIIKEWESKLCGHMEKGENAVFSSKLADKFWEEVRSYFPYIDLVGVQIKTVKL
;
A
#
# COMPACT_ATOMS: atom_id res chain seq x y z
N MET A 1 4.21 3.50 21.10
CA MET A 1 3.49 3.60 19.82
C MET A 1 2.74 2.29 19.56
N PRO A 2 1.59 2.30 18.88
CA PRO A 2 0.94 1.06 18.45
C PRO A 2 1.89 0.28 17.52
N LYS A 3 1.97 -1.05 17.69
CA LYS A 3 2.97 -1.92 17.01
C LYS A 3 2.99 -1.78 15.49
N PHE A 4 1.86 -1.45 14.85
CA PHE A 4 1.80 -1.24 13.40
C PHE A 4 2.66 -0.08 12.91
N LYS A 5 2.85 0.97 13.73
CA LYS A 5 3.68 2.13 13.33
C LYS A 5 5.14 1.77 13.22
N ASP A 6 5.63 0.86 14.06
CA ASP A 6 7.00 0.38 14.01
C ASP A 6 7.25 -0.41 12.73
N TYR A 7 6.37 -1.36 12.41
CA TYR A 7 6.39 -2.13 11.17
C TYR A 7 6.26 -1.24 9.93
N PHE A 8 5.37 -0.24 9.96
CA PHE A 8 5.23 0.73 8.87
C PHE A 8 6.51 1.54 8.67
N ASN A 9 7.09 2.08 9.73
CA ASN A 9 8.32 2.87 9.66
C ASN A 9 9.49 2.02 9.16
N GLN A 10 9.59 0.78 9.63
CA GLN A 10 10.65 -0.13 9.20
C GLN A 10 10.50 -0.48 7.71
N MET A 11 9.29 -0.86 7.28
CA MET A 11 8.98 -1.07 5.86
C MET A 11 9.38 0.14 5.02
N PHE A 12 8.97 1.34 5.44
CA PHE A 12 9.24 2.57 4.69
C PHE A 12 10.74 2.89 4.63
N LYS A 13 11.48 2.61 5.70
CA LYS A 13 12.92 2.81 5.77
C LYS A 13 13.68 1.82 4.87
N GLU A 14 13.28 0.54 4.88
CA GLU A 14 13.95 -0.50 4.08
C GLU A 14 13.73 -0.33 2.57
N HIS A 15 12.58 0.24 2.17
CA HIS A 15 12.24 0.45 0.75
C HIS A 15 12.11 1.93 0.39
N GLN A 16 12.84 2.80 1.08
CA GLN A 16 12.67 4.26 1.00
C GLN A 16 12.74 4.80 -0.44
N GLU A 17 13.68 4.31 -1.25
CA GLU A 17 13.85 4.77 -2.63
C GLU A 17 12.64 4.45 -3.50
N LEU A 18 12.16 3.20 -3.43
CA LEU A 18 10.99 2.76 -4.18
C LEU A 18 9.73 3.51 -3.74
N PHE A 19 9.52 3.66 -2.42
CA PHE A 19 8.37 4.40 -1.88
C PHE A 19 8.42 5.89 -2.23
N PHE A 20 9.60 6.51 -2.23
CA PHE A 20 9.76 7.89 -2.64
C PHE A 20 9.43 8.07 -4.13
N ARG A 21 9.94 7.18 -5.00
CA ARG A 21 9.61 7.18 -6.42
C ARG A 21 8.11 6.99 -6.65
N PHE A 22 7.50 6.02 -5.97
CA PHE A 22 6.07 5.78 -6.08
C PHE A 22 5.25 6.95 -5.55
N LYS A 23 5.70 7.65 -4.51
CA LYS A 23 5.02 8.85 -4.00
C LYS A 23 4.91 9.95 -5.07
N LEU A 24 6.01 10.23 -5.77
CA LEU A 24 6.03 11.20 -6.87
C LEU A 24 5.08 10.76 -7.99
N LEU A 25 5.16 9.48 -8.37
CA LEU A 25 4.30 8.92 -9.40
C LEU A 25 2.81 8.90 -8.98
N ASN A 26 2.50 8.71 -7.70
CA ASN A 26 1.14 8.76 -7.18
C ASN A 26 0.55 10.17 -7.32
N ASP A 27 1.34 11.21 -7.04
CA ASP A 27 0.97 12.61 -7.25
C ASP A 27 0.73 12.91 -8.74
N ASP A 28 1.66 12.50 -9.61
CA ASP A 28 1.54 12.70 -11.06
C ASP A 28 0.36 11.91 -11.66
N TYR A 29 0.11 10.70 -11.19
CA TYR A 29 -1.08 9.91 -11.54
C TYR A 29 -2.38 10.64 -11.16
N GLY A 30 -2.39 11.37 -10.04
CA GLY A 30 -3.51 12.24 -9.67
C GLY A 30 -3.82 13.33 -10.70
N LYS A 31 -2.81 13.80 -11.43
CA LYS A 31 -2.94 14.86 -12.45
C LYS A 31 -3.35 14.28 -13.81
N ASP A 32 -2.72 13.19 -14.24
CA ASP A 32 -2.99 12.56 -15.54
C ASP A 32 -2.94 11.03 -15.47
N ARG A 33 -4.06 10.44 -15.07
CA ARG A 33 -4.16 8.99 -14.86
C ARG A 33 -3.85 8.20 -16.12
N GLN A 34 -4.23 8.69 -17.29
CA GLN A 34 -4.02 7.95 -18.54
C GLN A 34 -2.54 7.90 -18.91
N LYS A 35 -1.85 9.04 -18.82
CA LYS A 35 -0.43 9.15 -19.13
C LYS A 35 0.43 8.27 -18.21
N TYR A 36 0.14 8.28 -16.91
CA TYR A 36 0.97 7.61 -15.91
C TYR A 36 0.53 6.17 -15.59
N LYS A 37 -0.59 5.68 -16.13
CA LYS A 37 -1.17 4.37 -15.75
C LYS A 37 -0.18 3.21 -15.84
N ALA A 38 0.54 3.10 -16.95
CA ALA A 38 1.43 1.97 -17.20
C ALA A 38 2.56 1.91 -16.15
N GLU A 39 3.26 3.03 -15.92
CA GLU A 39 4.32 3.10 -14.90
C GLU A 39 3.74 2.98 -13.49
N PHE A 40 2.56 3.56 -13.25
CA PHE A 40 1.86 3.50 -11.97
C PHE A 40 1.53 2.07 -11.57
N ASP A 41 1.06 1.25 -12.52
CA ASP A 41 0.75 -0.16 -12.29
C ASP A 41 2.00 -1.01 -12.09
N GLU A 42 3.05 -0.76 -12.87
CA GLU A 42 4.31 -1.50 -12.76
C GLU A 42 5.01 -1.25 -11.42
N ILE A 43 5.19 0.02 -11.04
CA ILE A 43 5.86 0.39 -9.80
C ILE A 43 4.92 0.16 -8.61
N GLY A 44 3.65 0.53 -8.75
CA GLY A 44 2.64 0.31 -7.73
C GLY A 44 2.46 -1.17 -7.42
N GLY A 45 2.56 -2.05 -8.40
CA GLY A 45 2.48 -3.51 -8.20
C GLY A 45 3.57 -4.02 -7.25
N GLN A 46 4.80 -3.54 -7.42
CA GLN A 46 5.92 -3.86 -6.53
C GLN A 46 5.69 -3.32 -5.12
N VAL A 47 5.22 -2.07 -5.02
CA VAL A 47 4.88 -1.43 -3.75
C VAL A 47 3.78 -2.18 -3.00
N VAL A 48 2.69 -2.55 -3.67
CA VAL A 48 1.57 -3.30 -3.09
C VAL A 48 2.01 -4.69 -2.64
N ALA A 49 2.88 -5.37 -3.39
CA ALA A 49 3.44 -6.66 -2.98
C ALA A 49 4.23 -6.56 -1.67
N ILE A 50 5.09 -5.54 -1.54
CA ILE A 50 5.85 -5.29 -0.30
C ILE A 50 4.88 -5.01 0.86
N ILE A 51 3.93 -4.09 0.69
CA ILE A 51 2.97 -3.73 1.75
C ILE A 51 2.19 -4.96 2.23
N LYS A 52 1.73 -5.82 1.31
CA LYS A 52 1.03 -7.07 1.65
C LYS A 52 1.92 -8.05 2.40
N GLU A 53 3.19 -8.18 2.03
CA GLU A 53 4.13 -9.01 2.77
C GLU A 53 4.31 -8.52 4.22
N TRP A 54 4.45 -7.20 4.39
CA TRP A 54 4.59 -6.59 5.72
C TRP A 54 3.31 -6.67 6.55
N GLU A 55 2.15 -6.51 5.92
CA GLU A 55 0.84 -6.72 6.56
C GLU A 55 0.69 -8.18 7.03
N SER A 56 1.08 -9.15 6.20
CA SER A 56 1.07 -10.57 6.56
C SER A 56 2.04 -10.88 7.69
N LYS A 57 3.24 -10.27 7.72
CA LYS A 57 4.18 -10.38 8.85
C LYS A 57 3.59 -9.81 10.14
N LEU A 58 2.93 -8.66 10.06
CA LEU A 58 2.28 -8.00 11.18
C LEU A 58 1.14 -8.86 11.75
N CYS A 59 0.30 -9.42 10.87
CA CYS A 59 -0.82 -10.29 11.19
C CYS A 59 -0.37 -11.67 11.71
N GLY A 60 0.57 -12.31 11.03
CA GLY A 60 1.07 -13.66 11.32
C GLY A 60 1.85 -13.77 12.62
N HIS A 61 2.46 -12.68 13.09
CA HIS A 61 3.04 -12.63 14.44
C HIS A 61 1.96 -12.71 15.55
N MET A 62 0.70 -12.42 15.23
CA MET A 62 -0.42 -12.43 16.19
C MET A 62 -1.23 -13.73 16.16
N GLU A 63 -1.04 -14.59 15.15
CA GLU A 63 -1.80 -15.84 14.95
C GLU A 63 -1.37 -17.01 15.87
N LYS A 64 -0.40 -16.82 16.78
CA LYS A 64 -0.06 -17.84 17.80
C LYS A 64 -1.08 -17.94 18.97
N GLY A 65 -2.30 -17.41 18.84
CA GLY A 65 -3.38 -17.52 19.83
C GLY A 65 -4.75 -17.03 19.32
N GLU A 66 -5.80 -17.16 20.14
CA GLU A 66 -7.25 -16.91 19.91
C GLU A 66 -7.65 -15.49 19.42
N ASN A 67 -6.77 -14.73 18.77
CA ASN A 67 -6.88 -13.28 18.61
C ASN A 67 -7.08 -12.80 17.15
N ALA A 68 -7.77 -13.58 16.31
CA ALA A 68 -8.02 -13.25 14.90
C ALA A 68 -8.72 -11.88 14.69
N VAL A 69 -9.62 -11.49 15.60
CA VAL A 69 -10.34 -10.20 15.54
C VAL A 69 -9.40 -9.00 15.77
N PHE A 70 -8.32 -9.18 16.53
CA PHE A 70 -7.33 -8.15 16.79
C PHE A 70 -6.46 -7.89 15.55
N SER A 71 -6.16 -8.95 14.79
CA SER A 71 -5.40 -8.86 13.55
C SER A 71 -6.08 -8.06 12.45
N SER A 72 -7.40 -8.25 12.24
CA SER A 72 -8.12 -7.51 11.20
C SER A 72 -8.15 -6.00 11.45
N LYS A 73 -8.31 -5.56 12.71
CA LYS A 73 -8.27 -4.13 13.08
C LYS A 73 -6.89 -3.52 12.87
N LEU A 74 -5.82 -4.30 13.02
CA LEU A 74 -4.46 -3.82 12.85
C LEU A 74 -4.08 -3.69 11.37
N ALA A 75 -4.49 -4.65 10.55
CA ALA A 75 -4.34 -4.59 9.10
C ALA A 75 -5.08 -3.36 8.53
N ASP A 76 -6.31 -3.10 8.99
CA ASP A 76 -7.08 -1.93 8.58
C ASP A 76 -6.34 -0.62 8.91
N LYS A 77 -5.87 -0.46 10.16
CA LYS A 77 -5.07 0.70 10.58
C LYS A 77 -3.77 0.86 9.80
N PHE A 78 -3.13 -0.25 9.44
CA PHE A 78 -1.91 -0.25 8.63
C PHE A 78 -2.20 0.26 7.21
N TRP A 79 -3.26 -0.25 6.57
CA TRP A 79 -3.69 0.20 5.24
C TRP A 79 -4.22 1.64 5.23
N GLU A 80 -4.88 2.10 6.30
CA GLU A 80 -5.24 3.52 6.46
C GLU A 80 -4.02 4.44 6.43
N GLU A 81 -2.95 4.07 7.14
CA GLU A 81 -1.69 4.83 7.13
C GLU A 81 -1.06 4.80 5.73
N VAL A 82 -1.00 3.63 5.07
CA VAL A 82 -0.50 3.51 3.69
C VAL A 82 -1.26 4.43 2.73
N ARG A 83 -2.61 4.46 2.81
CA ARG A 83 -3.46 5.32 1.97
C ARG A 83 -3.26 6.82 2.25
N SER A 84 -2.90 7.18 3.47
CA SER A 84 -2.52 8.56 3.82
C SER A 84 -1.29 9.03 3.02
N TYR A 85 -0.35 8.13 2.74
CA TYR A 85 0.86 8.43 1.95
C TYR A 85 0.67 8.22 0.44
N PHE A 86 -0.18 7.26 0.05
CA PHE A 86 -0.44 6.88 -1.33
C PHE A 86 -1.95 6.86 -1.63
N PRO A 87 -2.59 8.03 -1.82
CA PRO A 87 -4.04 8.14 -1.94
C PRO A 87 -4.64 7.32 -3.10
N TYR A 88 -3.88 7.02 -4.14
CA TYR A 88 -4.34 6.22 -5.28
C TYR A 88 -3.93 4.75 -5.25
N ILE A 89 -3.33 4.24 -4.17
CA ILE A 89 -2.75 2.89 -4.13
C ILE A 89 -3.75 1.76 -4.47
N ASP A 90 -5.01 1.90 -4.08
CA ASP A 90 -6.06 0.91 -4.42
C ASP A 90 -6.39 0.87 -5.92
N LEU A 91 -5.90 1.82 -6.73
CA LEU A 91 -6.08 1.85 -8.19
C LEU A 91 -4.97 1.12 -8.96
N VAL A 92 -3.95 0.61 -8.25
CA VAL A 92 -2.88 -0.19 -8.84
C VAL A 92 -3.48 -1.47 -9.44
N GLY A 93 -3.17 -1.75 -10.70
CA GLY A 93 -3.67 -2.90 -11.47
C GLY A 93 -5.14 -2.80 -11.90
N VAL A 94 -5.88 -1.77 -11.47
CA VAL A 94 -7.29 -1.60 -11.86
C VAL A 94 -7.39 -1.11 -13.30
N GLN A 95 -8.03 -1.89 -14.16
CA GLN A 95 -8.28 -1.51 -15.55
C GLN A 95 -9.47 -0.55 -15.63
N ILE A 96 -9.21 0.71 -15.99
CA ILE A 96 -10.27 1.70 -16.22
C ILE A 96 -10.90 1.40 -17.59
N LYS A 97 -11.99 0.63 -17.61
CA LYS A 97 -12.79 0.47 -18.82
C LYS A 97 -13.64 1.73 -18.99
N THR A 98 -13.32 2.56 -19.97
CA THR A 98 -14.20 3.66 -20.38
C THR A 98 -15.46 3.03 -20.98
N VAL A 99 -16.57 3.06 -20.25
CA VAL A 99 -17.87 2.74 -20.83
C VAL A 99 -18.21 3.90 -21.76
N LYS A 100 -18.06 3.68 -23.07
CA LYS A 100 -18.70 4.55 -24.06
C LYS A 100 -20.21 4.30 -23.94
N LEU A 101 -20.94 5.31 -23.48
CA LEU A 101 -22.39 5.41 -23.61
C LEU A 101 -22.76 5.64 -25.06
#